data_AF-A0A7K6UXN8-F1
#
_entry.id   AF-A0A7K6UXN8-F1
#
_cell.length_a   1.000
_cell.length_b   1.000
_cell.length_c   1.000
_cell.angle_alpha   90.00
_cell.angle_beta   90.00
_cell.angle_gamma   90.00
#
_symmetry.space_group_name_H-M   'P 1'
#
loop_
_entity.id
_entity.type
_entity.pdbx_description
1 polymer ?
#
loop_
_entity_poly.entity_id
_entity_poly.type
_entity_poly.pdbx_seq_one_letter_code
_entity_poly.pdbx_strand_id
1 'polypeptide(L)'
;VCSARVDIRSGDLYWLAFVHLSCPRTHVLCRDGTGCVAQEYLCDGEKDCADGSDEDGCAQLCNTPGQPAPCQSHEYPCGLGSCLNASLVCNGRQDCADGSDEGGNCSVPCQRSCTHLCYPSPQGPRCWCGPGYQLAEDGVSCVDIDECTEWGERACSQTCLNEPGSYSCGCLPGYLLEPDGHVCKLTGPEPKLLVAVQSEVLSYGLRSGHEEVVLATEKDRVVFSLDYDLVERKVFWMDLATESIRWQDLNSGKKGTLVKGVRSDCIAVDWLGRNLYWTDGAAGQVLATRLGATWQGIPEYTVVMDGDLDQPHSLVLQPLAGLMYWSEVGSHSRLMEAGMDGSHQHVLLAQGLGWPTALALDLPTQRIFWLDEKLGSVGSAHLDGSSVKVLKLRWVRSPFAAAVCEGQLYWSERKAWSVQQVHKASGKNRTVLLKRHGQPHGLQVLPGEPQTLLAVLAGTNGCAKSNGGCAQLCLPNP
;
A
#
# COMPACT_ATOMS: atom_id res chain seq x y z
N VAL A 1 6.16 0.21 -52.36
CA VAL A 1 5.36 0.22 -53.61
C VAL A 1 3.90 0.31 -53.19
N CYS A 2 3.32 1.51 -53.20
CA CYS A 2 1.89 1.69 -52.88
C CYS A 2 1.13 1.69 -54.20
N SER A 3 0.18 0.76 -54.36
CA SER A 3 -0.74 0.76 -55.51
C SER A 3 -2.12 1.20 -55.02
N ALA A 4 -2.61 2.32 -55.55
CA ALA A 4 -3.95 2.84 -55.31
C ALA A 4 -4.93 2.30 -56.37
N ARG A 5 -6.19 2.07 -55.98
CA ARG A 5 -7.33 1.99 -56.91
C ARG A 5 -8.32 3.07 -56.50
N VAL A 6 -8.63 3.95 -57.45
CA VAL A 6 -9.57 5.07 -57.30
C VAL A 6 -10.92 4.61 -57.85
N ASP A 7 -11.98 4.80 -57.08
CA ASP A 7 -13.34 4.83 -57.62
C ASP A 7 -13.98 6.19 -57.28
N ILE A 8 -14.54 6.84 -58.30
CA ILE A 8 -14.97 8.24 -58.28
C ILE A 8 -16.49 8.25 -58.24
N ARG A 9 -17.08 8.62 -57.09
CA ARG A 9 -18.39 9.28 -56.98
C ARG A 9 -18.63 9.76 -55.55
N SER A 10 -19.23 10.95 -55.44
CA SER A 10 -19.51 11.78 -54.26
C SER A 10 -18.29 12.35 -53.53
N GLY A 11 -18.11 13.67 -53.64
CA GLY A 11 -16.98 14.40 -53.10
C GLY A 11 -17.15 14.77 -51.64
N ASP A 12 -16.67 13.90 -50.77
CA ASP A 12 -16.25 14.22 -49.42
C ASP A 12 -14.84 13.65 -49.21
N LEU A 13 -13.86 14.55 -49.03
CA LEU A 13 -12.47 14.21 -48.74
C LEU A 13 -12.34 13.83 -47.25
N TYR A 14 -12.62 12.59 -46.92
CA TYR A 14 -12.15 12.01 -45.66
C TYR A 14 -10.76 11.42 -45.88
N TRP A 15 -9.74 12.07 -45.33
CA TRP A 15 -8.45 11.45 -45.11
C TRP A 15 -8.61 10.38 -44.02
N LEU A 16 -8.95 9.14 -44.41
CA LEU A 16 -8.69 8.00 -43.55
C LEU A 16 -7.18 7.75 -43.56
N ALA A 17 -6.46 8.53 -42.74
CA ALA A 17 -5.20 8.07 -42.22
C ALA A 17 -5.51 6.80 -41.41
N PHE A 18 -5.23 5.63 -41.98
CA PHE A 18 -4.98 4.44 -41.16
C PHE A 18 -3.70 4.74 -40.37
N VAL A 19 -3.87 5.44 -39.24
CA VAL A 19 -2.89 5.46 -38.18
C VAL A 19 -2.87 4.03 -37.66
N HIS A 20 -1.85 3.27 -38.04
CA HIS A 20 -1.53 2.05 -37.29
C HIS A 20 -1.23 2.50 -35.86
N LEU A 21 -2.22 2.38 -34.99
CA LEU A 21 -2.10 2.68 -33.58
C LEU A 21 -0.99 1.76 -33.04
N SER A 22 0.14 2.35 -32.71
CA SER A 22 1.32 1.64 -32.23
C SER A 22 1.36 1.81 -30.72
N CYS A 23 1.06 0.74 -29.98
CA CYS A 23 1.00 0.80 -28.53
C CYS A 23 2.41 0.84 -27.90
N PRO A 24 2.58 1.46 -26.72
CA PRO A 24 3.81 1.35 -25.91
C PRO A 24 4.13 -0.11 -25.58
N ARG A 25 5.41 -0.44 -25.32
CA ARG A 25 5.88 -1.84 -25.08
C ARG A 25 5.13 -2.61 -23.97
N THR A 26 4.42 -1.94 -23.09
CA THR A 26 3.65 -2.52 -21.97
C THR A 26 2.14 -2.64 -22.25
N HIS A 27 1.70 -2.30 -23.47
CA HIS A 27 0.29 -2.32 -23.86
C HIS A 27 0.09 -3.11 -25.16
N VAL A 28 -1.00 -3.87 -25.23
CA VAL A 28 -1.42 -4.68 -26.38
C VAL A 28 -2.53 -3.95 -27.12
N LEU A 29 -2.46 -3.95 -28.46
CA LEU A 29 -3.46 -3.32 -29.31
C LEU A 29 -4.72 -4.22 -29.39
N CYS A 30 -5.91 -3.64 -29.17
CA CYS A 30 -7.18 -4.32 -29.39
C CYS A 30 -7.30 -4.79 -30.85
N ARG A 31 -7.97 -5.92 -31.09
CA ARG A 31 -8.05 -6.54 -32.42
C ARG A 31 -8.75 -5.65 -33.44
N ASP A 32 -9.72 -4.85 -33.01
CA ASP A 32 -10.39 -3.82 -33.82
C ASP A 32 -9.54 -2.56 -34.09
N GLY A 33 -8.36 -2.44 -33.48
CA GLY A 33 -7.44 -1.31 -33.63
C GLY A 33 -7.91 -0.02 -32.96
N THR A 34 -8.95 -0.07 -32.12
CA THR A 34 -9.59 1.13 -31.55
C THR A 34 -8.94 1.62 -30.25
N GLY A 35 -8.06 0.83 -29.64
CA GLY A 35 -7.41 1.19 -28.37
C GLY A 35 -6.26 0.26 -27.98
N CYS A 36 -5.52 0.67 -26.94
CA CYS A 36 -4.44 -0.11 -26.33
C CYS A 36 -4.82 -0.47 -24.90
N VAL A 37 -4.70 -1.75 -24.55
CA VAL A 37 -4.97 -2.28 -23.21
C VAL A 37 -3.63 -2.65 -22.55
N ALA A 38 -3.43 -2.33 -21.27
CA ALA A 38 -2.18 -2.67 -20.59
C ALA A 38 -2.08 -4.20 -20.42
N GLN A 39 -0.86 -4.73 -20.39
CA GLN A 39 -0.64 -6.18 -20.34
C GLN A 39 -1.26 -6.83 -19.09
N GLU A 40 -1.44 -6.10 -17.99
CA GLU A 40 -2.13 -6.57 -16.78
C GLU A 40 -3.67 -6.70 -16.90
N TYR A 41 -4.28 -6.11 -17.93
CA TYR A 41 -5.72 -6.14 -18.23
C TYR A 41 -6.05 -7.09 -19.39
N LEU A 42 -5.10 -7.93 -19.78
CA LEU A 42 -5.43 -9.06 -20.63
C LEU A 42 -5.91 -10.20 -19.74
N CYS A 43 -7.07 -10.75 -20.07
CA CYS A 43 -7.57 -11.98 -19.47
C CYS A 43 -7.84 -11.88 -17.97
N ASP A 44 -8.27 -10.70 -17.52
CA ASP A 44 -8.60 -10.45 -16.12
C ASP A 44 -10.10 -10.71 -15.83
N GLY A 45 -10.86 -11.11 -16.85
CA GLY A 45 -12.27 -11.42 -16.78
C GLY A 45 -13.17 -10.20 -16.94
N GLU A 46 -12.63 -9.01 -17.16
CA GLU A 46 -13.37 -7.80 -17.51
C GLU A 46 -13.11 -7.38 -18.96
N LYS A 47 -14.15 -6.92 -19.64
CA LYS A 47 -14.05 -6.48 -21.04
C LYS A 47 -13.50 -5.05 -21.11
N ASP A 48 -12.22 -4.91 -21.39
CA ASP A 48 -11.48 -3.65 -21.47
C ASP A 48 -11.24 -3.16 -22.91
N CYS A 49 -11.21 -4.04 -23.91
CA CYS A 49 -11.39 -3.62 -25.31
C CYS A 49 -12.87 -3.48 -25.65
N ALA A 50 -13.22 -2.51 -26.51
CA ALA A 50 -14.60 -2.29 -26.95
C ALA A 50 -15.18 -3.51 -27.69
N ASP A 51 -14.34 -4.24 -28.43
CA ASP A 51 -14.67 -5.51 -29.08
C ASP A 51 -14.58 -6.72 -28.14
N GLY A 52 -13.85 -6.62 -27.03
CA GLY A 52 -13.61 -7.67 -26.04
C GLY A 52 -12.49 -8.62 -26.46
N SER A 53 -11.60 -8.15 -27.35
CA SER A 53 -10.47 -8.91 -27.85
C SER A 53 -9.35 -9.15 -26.82
N ASP A 54 -9.31 -8.34 -25.77
CA ASP A 54 -8.48 -8.53 -24.57
C ASP A 54 -8.88 -9.77 -23.76
N GLU A 55 -10.14 -10.18 -23.84
CA GLU A 55 -10.69 -11.37 -23.19
C GLU A 55 -10.84 -12.56 -24.15
N ASP A 56 -10.45 -12.39 -25.42
CA ASP A 56 -10.61 -13.38 -26.48
C ASP A 56 -9.29 -14.07 -26.81
N GLY A 57 -9.19 -15.37 -26.53
CA GLY A 57 -7.93 -16.13 -26.66
C GLY A 57 -7.13 -16.29 -25.37
N CYS A 58 -7.74 -16.00 -24.22
CA CYS A 58 -7.12 -16.10 -22.89
C CYS A 58 -6.67 -17.50 -22.47
N ALA A 59 -7.10 -18.54 -23.19
CA ALA A 59 -6.52 -19.88 -23.07
C ALA A 59 -5.03 -19.95 -23.48
N GLN A 60 -4.50 -18.92 -24.15
CA GLN A 60 -3.10 -18.83 -24.59
C GLN A 60 -2.29 -17.77 -23.81
N LEU A 61 -2.94 -16.88 -23.04
CA LEU A 61 -2.32 -15.70 -22.40
C LEU A 61 -2.47 -15.67 -20.88
N CYS A 62 -3.47 -16.37 -20.31
CA CYS A 62 -3.35 -16.82 -18.94
C CYS A 62 -2.20 -17.81 -18.86
N ASN A 63 -1.37 -17.72 -17.83
CA ASN A 63 -0.95 -18.95 -17.16
C ASN A 63 -2.24 -19.73 -16.92
N THR A 64 -2.51 -20.67 -17.79
CA THR A 64 -3.70 -21.48 -17.76
C THR A 64 -3.72 -22.22 -16.43
N PRO A 65 -4.90 -22.55 -15.89
CA PRO A 65 -5.04 -23.83 -15.23
C PRO A 65 -4.74 -24.88 -16.32
N GLY A 66 -3.46 -25.25 -16.48
CA GLY A 66 -2.99 -26.16 -17.54
C GLY A 66 -1.66 -25.84 -18.23
N GLN A 67 -0.99 -24.72 -17.90
CA GLN A 67 0.39 -24.45 -18.30
C GLN A 67 1.19 -24.85 -17.06
N PRO A 68 2.03 -25.88 -17.16
CA PRO A 68 2.76 -26.32 -15.99
C PRO A 68 3.67 -25.18 -15.55
N ALA A 69 3.62 -24.87 -14.25
CA ALA A 69 4.61 -24.01 -13.64
C ALA A 69 6.01 -24.50 -14.08
N PRO A 70 6.95 -23.59 -14.41
CA PRO A 70 8.32 -24.02 -14.61
C PRO A 70 8.73 -24.84 -13.41
N CYS A 71 9.21 -26.06 -13.66
CA CYS A 71 9.55 -27.00 -12.61
C CYS A 71 10.48 -26.34 -11.60
N GLN A 72 10.27 -26.61 -10.32
CA GLN A 72 11.14 -26.04 -9.30
C GLN A 72 12.57 -26.54 -9.53
N SER A 73 13.56 -25.84 -8.96
CA SER A 73 14.99 -26.20 -9.07
C SER A 73 15.30 -27.67 -8.71
N HIS A 74 14.44 -28.27 -7.89
CA HIS A 74 14.52 -29.64 -7.41
C HIS A 74 13.70 -30.65 -8.24
N GLU A 75 13.12 -30.22 -9.36
CA GLU A 75 12.26 -31.04 -10.21
C GLU A 75 12.83 -31.16 -11.63
N TYR A 76 12.65 -32.32 -12.23
CA TYR A 76 13.02 -32.58 -13.61
C TYR A 76 11.86 -32.26 -14.56
N PRO A 77 12.05 -31.39 -15.57
CA PRO A 77 11.01 -31.08 -16.54
C PRO A 77 10.87 -32.18 -17.60
N CYS A 78 9.69 -32.79 -17.67
CA CYS A 78 9.27 -33.64 -18.78
C CYS A 78 9.04 -32.81 -20.05
N GLY A 79 9.16 -33.42 -21.24
CA GLY A 79 8.95 -32.75 -22.53
C GLY A 79 7.54 -32.22 -22.77
N LEU A 80 6.53 -32.80 -22.10
CA LEU A 80 5.13 -32.32 -22.08
C LEU A 80 4.80 -31.45 -20.84
N GLY A 81 5.82 -31.00 -20.11
CA GLY A 81 5.73 -30.01 -19.05
C GLY A 81 5.34 -30.53 -17.65
N SER A 82 5.17 -31.83 -17.44
CA SER A 82 5.11 -32.37 -16.08
C SER A 82 6.46 -32.25 -15.36
N CYS A 83 6.43 -32.14 -14.04
CA CYS A 83 7.63 -32.02 -13.20
C CYS A 83 7.77 -33.28 -12.35
N LEU A 84 8.94 -33.93 -12.40
CA LEU A 84 9.21 -35.16 -11.66
C LEU A 84 10.25 -34.92 -10.56
N ASN A 85 10.11 -35.65 -9.46
CA ASN A 85 11.18 -35.70 -8.46
C ASN A 85 12.40 -36.43 -9.03
N ALA A 86 13.62 -36.07 -8.62
CA ALA A 86 14.85 -36.73 -9.04
C ALA A 86 14.83 -38.27 -8.83
N SER A 87 14.09 -38.77 -7.84
CA SER A 87 13.94 -40.22 -7.62
C SER A 87 13.15 -40.96 -8.70
N LEU A 88 12.39 -40.23 -9.53
CA LEU A 88 11.56 -40.78 -10.61
C LEU A 88 12.26 -40.73 -11.97
N VAL A 89 13.43 -40.12 -12.06
CA VAL A 89 14.17 -40.01 -13.32
C VAL A 89 15.14 -41.17 -13.45
N CYS A 90 15.18 -41.83 -14.61
CA CYS A 90 16.02 -42.99 -14.88
C CYS A 90 15.87 -44.13 -13.84
N ASN A 91 14.65 -44.35 -13.34
CA ASN A 91 14.32 -45.40 -12.37
C ASN A 91 13.88 -46.72 -13.04
N GLY A 92 13.86 -46.75 -14.38
CA GLY A 92 13.44 -47.90 -15.18
C GLY A 92 11.92 -47.99 -15.39
N ARG A 93 11.17 -46.93 -15.07
CA ARG A 93 9.73 -46.81 -15.27
C ARG A 93 9.45 -45.54 -16.05
N GLN A 94 8.44 -45.59 -16.91
CA GLN A 94 8.00 -44.42 -17.66
C GLN A 94 7.06 -43.59 -16.80
N ASP A 95 7.60 -42.60 -16.09
CA ASP A 95 6.86 -41.68 -15.22
C ASP A 95 6.46 -40.39 -15.96
N CYS A 96 7.22 -39.93 -16.96
CA CYS A 96 6.75 -38.90 -17.89
C CYS A 96 5.78 -39.50 -18.92
N ALA A 97 4.73 -38.75 -19.30
CA ALA A 97 3.75 -39.18 -20.30
C ALA A 97 4.36 -39.46 -21.70
N ASP A 98 5.46 -38.77 -22.03
CA ASP A 98 6.24 -38.97 -23.26
C ASP A 98 7.45 -39.92 -23.07
N GLY A 99 7.71 -40.37 -21.84
CA GLY A 99 8.89 -41.15 -21.47
C GLY A 99 10.22 -40.41 -21.56
N SER A 100 10.19 -39.08 -21.50
CA SER A 100 11.37 -38.22 -21.51
C SER A 100 12.21 -38.26 -20.22
N ASP A 101 11.78 -39.03 -19.23
CA ASP A 101 12.50 -39.37 -18.01
C ASP A 101 13.42 -40.59 -18.13
N GLU A 102 13.25 -41.40 -19.18
CA GLU A 102 13.97 -42.66 -19.39
C GLU A 102 14.81 -42.67 -20.68
N GLY A 103 15.79 -43.58 -20.75
CA GLY A 103 16.65 -43.76 -21.93
C GLY A 103 17.81 -42.75 -22.06
N GLY A 104 18.34 -42.57 -23.27
CA GLY A 104 19.48 -41.67 -23.51
C GLY A 104 20.71 -41.99 -22.64
N ASN A 105 21.20 -41.00 -21.89
CA ASN A 105 22.35 -41.11 -21.01
C ASN A 105 22.02 -41.62 -19.58
N CYS A 106 20.84 -42.21 -19.33
CA CYS A 106 20.49 -42.78 -18.02
C CYS A 106 21.49 -43.85 -17.52
N SER A 107 22.21 -44.53 -18.41
CA SER A 107 23.24 -45.51 -18.03
C SER A 107 24.56 -44.88 -17.56
N VAL A 108 24.73 -43.56 -17.69
CA VAL A 108 25.92 -42.85 -17.21
C VAL A 108 25.80 -42.67 -15.70
N PRO A 109 26.65 -43.33 -14.88
CA PRO A 109 26.61 -43.16 -13.44
C PRO A 109 26.94 -41.72 -13.07
N CYS A 110 26.35 -41.22 -11.99
CA CYS A 110 26.73 -39.89 -11.56
C CYS A 110 28.18 -39.86 -11.03
N GLN A 111 29.02 -39.10 -11.72
CA GLN A 111 30.38 -38.76 -11.29
C GLN A 111 30.57 -37.25 -11.07
N ARG A 112 29.48 -36.47 -11.07
CA ARG A 112 29.52 -35.02 -10.82
C ARG A 112 29.65 -34.74 -9.33
N SER A 113 30.50 -33.78 -8.97
CA SER A 113 30.67 -33.30 -7.60
C SER A 113 29.59 -32.26 -7.26
N CYS A 114 28.35 -32.72 -7.08
CA CYS A 114 27.22 -31.86 -6.69
C CYS A 114 27.27 -31.54 -5.18
N THR A 115 26.80 -30.37 -4.77
CA THR A 115 26.71 -30.00 -3.33
C THR A 115 25.74 -30.89 -2.56
N HIS A 116 24.57 -31.19 -3.15
CA HIS A 116 23.54 -32.01 -2.53
C HIS A 116 23.51 -33.40 -3.17
N LEU A 117 22.52 -33.69 -4.00
CA LEU A 117 22.35 -35.00 -4.61
C LEU A 117 22.69 -34.93 -6.10
N CYS A 118 23.24 -36.01 -6.63
CA CYS A 118 23.38 -36.17 -8.07
C CYS A 118 22.54 -37.36 -8.54
N TYR A 119 21.89 -37.20 -9.69
CA TYR A 119 21.06 -38.24 -10.28
C TYR A 119 21.33 -38.38 -11.79
N PRO A 120 21.22 -39.59 -12.33
CA PRO A 120 21.27 -39.80 -13.77
C PRO A 120 20.05 -39.15 -14.43
N SER A 121 20.23 -38.56 -15.62
CA SER A 121 19.12 -38.08 -16.45
C SER A 121 19.37 -38.44 -17.92
N PRO A 122 18.33 -38.49 -18.77
CA PRO A 122 18.48 -38.79 -20.19
C PRO A 122 19.43 -37.84 -20.93
N GLN A 123 19.59 -36.61 -20.44
CA GLN A 123 20.47 -35.57 -20.98
C GLN A 123 21.89 -35.60 -20.37
N GLY A 124 22.19 -36.56 -19.49
CA GLY A 124 23.44 -36.67 -18.72
C GLY A 124 23.23 -36.45 -17.22
N PRO A 125 24.23 -36.75 -16.37
CA PRO A 125 24.10 -36.58 -14.92
C PRO A 125 23.84 -35.12 -14.55
N ARG A 126 22.85 -34.89 -13.68
CA ARG A 126 22.44 -33.56 -13.18
C ARG A 126 22.52 -33.51 -11.66
N CYS A 127 22.72 -32.30 -11.14
CA CYS A 127 22.70 -32.04 -9.72
C CYS A 127 21.28 -31.63 -9.30
N TRP A 128 20.85 -32.14 -8.17
CA TRP A 128 19.57 -31.87 -7.53
C TRP A 128 19.81 -31.11 -6.23
N CYS A 129 19.07 -30.03 -6.04
CA CYS A 129 19.08 -29.25 -4.81
C CYS A 129 17.83 -29.57 -4.00
N GLY A 130 17.96 -29.65 -2.67
CA GLY A 130 16.81 -29.87 -1.79
C GLY A 130 15.79 -28.73 -1.83
N PRO A 131 14.58 -28.93 -1.27
CA PRO A 131 13.62 -27.85 -1.06
C PRO A 131 14.29 -26.66 -0.37
N GLY A 132 13.98 -25.44 -0.82
CA GLY A 132 14.62 -24.21 -0.33
C GLY A 132 15.97 -23.88 -0.95
N TYR A 133 16.46 -24.67 -1.92
CA TYR A 133 17.73 -24.40 -2.61
C TYR A 133 17.55 -24.39 -4.13
N GLN A 134 18.28 -23.51 -4.80
CA GLN A 134 18.34 -23.43 -6.26
C GLN A 134 19.73 -23.77 -6.80
N LEU A 135 19.77 -24.31 -8.01
CA LEU A 135 21.01 -24.69 -8.67
C LEU A 135 21.71 -23.43 -9.22
N ALA A 136 22.95 -23.21 -8.81
CA ALA A 136 23.76 -22.09 -9.29
C ALA A 136 24.12 -22.25 -10.78
N GLU A 137 24.61 -21.16 -11.39
CA GLU A 137 24.99 -21.14 -12.82
C GLU A 137 26.09 -22.15 -13.19
N ASP A 138 26.90 -22.58 -12.23
CA ASP A 138 27.91 -23.63 -12.41
C ASP A 138 27.31 -25.04 -12.64
N GLY A 139 26.00 -25.18 -12.42
CA GLY A 139 25.26 -26.43 -12.58
C GLY A 139 25.64 -27.52 -11.58
N VAL A 140 26.33 -27.17 -10.49
CA VAL A 140 26.77 -28.12 -9.44
C VAL A 140 26.53 -27.65 -8.02
N SER A 141 26.57 -26.34 -7.78
CA SER A 141 26.40 -25.76 -6.46
C SER A 141 24.93 -25.50 -6.16
N CYS A 142 24.49 -25.85 -4.95
CA CYS A 142 23.17 -25.51 -4.46
C CYS A 142 23.26 -24.29 -3.55
N VAL A 143 22.63 -23.20 -3.97
CA VAL A 143 22.54 -21.96 -3.20
C VAL A 143 21.16 -21.86 -2.56
N ASP A 144 21.14 -21.39 -1.34
CA ASP A 144 19.94 -21.12 -0.57
C ASP A 144 19.04 -20.13 -1.32
N ILE A 145 17.73 -20.37 -1.32
CA ILE A 145 16.75 -19.43 -1.86
C ILE A 145 16.45 -18.46 -0.74
N ASP A 146 16.85 -17.20 -0.90
CA ASP A 146 16.44 -16.17 0.06
C ASP A 146 14.98 -15.77 -0.20
N GLU A 147 14.03 -16.44 0.45
CA GLU A 147 12.61 -16.16 0.25
C GLU A 147 12.23 -14.72 0.67
N CYS A 148 12.97 -14.15 1.63
CA CYS A 148 12.77 -12.77 2.05
C CYS A 148 13.15 -11.77 0.96
N THR A 149 14.11 -12.10 0.10
CA THR A 149 14.47 -11.26 -1.07
C THR A 149 13.62 -11.60 -2.29
N GLU A 150 13.40 -12.89 -2.58
CA GLU A 150 12.69 -13.36 -3.78
C GLU A 150 11.18 -13.08 -3.71
N TRP A 151 10.56 -13.32 -2.55
CA TRP A 151 9.12 -13.17 -2.36
C TRP A 151 8.76 -11.91 -1.55
N GLY A 152 9.70 -11.39 -0.77
CA GLY A 152 9.54 -10.15 -0.02
C GLY A 152 8.29 -10.16 0.86
N GLU A 153 7.45 -9.16 0.69
CA GLU A 153 6.17 -8.98 1.40
C GLU A 153 5.15 -10.10 1.18
N ARG A 154 5.39 -11.02 0.23
CA ARG A 154 4.56 -12.21 0.03
C ARG A 154 4.99 -13.38 0.91
N ALA A 155 6.25 -13.41 1.37
CA ALA A 155 6.75 -14.45 2.27
C ALA A 155 6.15 -14.30 3.67
N CYS A 156 6.20 -13.09 4.21
CA CYS A 156 5.73 -12.77 5.55
C CYS A 156 4.93 -11.46 5.55
N SER A 157 3.91 -11.39 6.42
CA SER A 157 3.12 -10.17 6.60
C SER A 157 3.86 -9.02 7.29
N GLN A 158 4.91 -9.34 8.06
CA GLN A 158 5.75 -8.39 8.80
C GLN A 158 7.23 -8.74 8.62
N THR A 159 7.90 -9.28 9.64
CA THR A 159 9.33 -9.58 9.59
C THR A 159 9.57 -10.94 8.96
N CYS A 160 10.57 -11.02 8.07
CA CYS A 160 11.03 -12.26 7.44
C CYS A 160 12.49 -12.50 7.82
N LEU A 161 12.82 -13.72 8.25
CA LEU A 161 14.18 -14.17 8.50
C LEU A 161 14.49 -15.36 7.59
N ASN A 162 15.45 -15.18 6.68
CA ASN A 162 15.93 -16.25 5.83
C ASN A 162 16.82 -17.22 6.63
N GLU A 163 16.57 -18.51 6.49
CA GLU A 163 17.32 -19.60 7.13
C GLU A 163 17.79 -20.59 6.06
N PRO A 164 18.91 -21.31 6.22
CA PRO A 164 19.35 -22.23 5.17
C PRO A 164 18.30 -23.32 4.85
N GLY A 165 17.68 -23.22 3.67
CA GLY A 165 16.64 -24.10 3.14
C GLY A 165 15.21 -23.76 3.56
N SER A 166 14.98 -22.63 4.24
CA SER A 166 13.65 -22.18 4.66
C SER A 166 13.63 -20.72 5.13
N TYR A 167 12.51 -20.28 5.66
CA TYR A 167 12.41 -18.97 6.29
C TYR A 167 11.43 -19.01 7.45
N SER A 168 11.58 -18.08 8.37
CA SER A 168 10.67 -17.89 9.49
C SER A 168 10.09 -16.47 9.51
N CYS A 169 8.80 -16.38 9.80
CA CYS A 169 8.14 -15.08 9.96
C CYS A 169 8.09 -14.67 11.42
N GLY A 170 8.40 -13.41 11.68
CA GLY A 170 8.32 -12.77 12.99
C GLY A 170 7.27 -11.66 13.01
N CYS A 171 6.70 -11.41 14.19
CA CYS A 171 5.73 -10.35 14.42
C CYS A 171 6.29 -9.26 15.35
N LEU A 172 5.93 -8.02 15.08
CA LEU A 172 6.24 -6.87 15.92
C LEU A 172 5.48 -6.93 17.26
N PRO A 173 5.96 -6.23 18.30
CA PRO A 173 5.28 -6.16 19.58
C PRO A 173 3.81 -5.75 19.44
N GLY A 174 2.90 -6.51 20.07
CA GLY A 174 1.46 -6.31 19.95
C GLY A 174 0.77 -7.15 18.86
N TYR A 175 1.54 -7.88 18.05
CA TYR A 175 1.01 -8.83 17.06
C TYR A 175 1.33 -10.28 17.45
N LEU A 176 0.47 -11.21 17.04
CA LEU A 176 0.66 -12.65 17.19
C LEU A 176 0.64 -13.32 15.82
N LEU A 177 1.57 -14.27 15.62
CA LEU A 177 1.64 -15.07 14.41
C LEU A 177 0.49 -16.08 14.40
N GLU A 178 -0.27 -16.08 13.32
CA GLU A 178 -1.35 -17.03 13.09
C GLU A 178 -0.80 -18.45 12.90
N PRO A 179 -1.64 -19.50 13.05
CA PRO A 179 -1.23 -20.88 12.84
C PRO A 179 -0.70 -21.21 11.44
N ASP A 180 -0.91 -20.31 10.47
CA ASP A 180 -0.36 -20.42 9.12
C ASP A 180 1.16 -20.16 9.07
N GLY A 181 1.74 -19.55 10.11
CA GLY A 181 3.16 -19.22 10.16
C GLY A 181 3.57 -18.01 9.32
N HIS A 182 2.64 -17.28 8.70
CA HIS A 182 2.93 -16.17 7.78
C HIS A 182 2.24 -14.84 8.15
N VAL A 183 1.06 -14.90 8.78
CA VAL A 183 0.22 -13.73 9.01
C VAL A 183 0.25 -13.30 10.48
N CYS A 184 0.57 -12.02 10.72
CA CYS A 184 0.59 -11.40 12.03
C CYS A 184 -0.70 -10.60 12.25
N LYS A 185 -1.46 -10.90 13.32
CA LYS A 185 -2.68 -10.17 13.69
C LYS A 185 -2.54 -9.43 15.01
N LEU A 186 -3.27 -8.33 15.15
CA LEU A 186 -3.26 -7.53 16.38
C LEU A 186 -3.83 -8.32 17.55
N THR A 187 -3.04 -8.41 18.62
CA THR A 187 -3.46 -8.94 19.93
C THR A 187 -4.21 -7.89 20.73
N GLY A 188 -5.13 -8.34 21.58
CA GLY A 188 -5.92 -7.45 22.45
C GLY A 188 -7.30 -7.07 21.89
N PRO A 189 -7.87 -5.94 22.35
CA PRO A 189 -9.20 -5.48 21.96
C PRO A 189 -9.29 -5.24 20.46
N GLU A 190 -10.50 -5.27 19.92
CA GLU A 190 -10.69 -5.06 18.48
C GLU A 190 -10.24 -3.67 18.02
N PRO A 191 -9.51 -3.59 16.89
CA PRO A 191 -9.22 -2.31 16.28
C PRO A 191 -10.50 -1.70 15.72
N LYS A 192 -10.61 -0.39 15.86
CA LYS A 192 -11.78 0.38 15.45
C LYS A 192 -11.38 1.41 14.41
N LEU A 193 -12.26 1.71 13.48
CA LEU A 193 -12.09 2.77 12.50
C LEU A 193 -12.93 3.98 12.94
N LEU A 194 -12.30 5.12 13.15
CA LEU A 194 -13.01 6.40 13.29
C LEU A 194 -13.25 7.00 11.93
N VAL A 195 -14.49 7.45 11.69
CA VAL A 195 -14.90 8.04 10.41
C VAL A 195 -15.73 9.28 10.67
N ALA A 196 -15.33 10.42 10.12
CA ALA A 196 -16.17 11.61 10.08
C ALA A 196 -17.17 11.54 8.93
N VAL A 197 -18.46 11.65 9.26
CA VAL A 197 -19.56 11.71 8.29
C VAL A 197 -20.44 12.89 8.65
N GLN A 198 -20.41 13.94 7.83
CA GLN A 198 -21.13 15.20 8.09
C GLN A 198 -20.84 15.78 9.50
N SER A 199 -21.85 15.79 10.38
CA SER A 199 -21.80 16.33 11.75
C SER A 199 -21.51 15.27 12.81
N GLU A 200 -21.17 14.05 12.41
CA GLU A 200 -20.95 12.92 13.31
C GLU A 200 -19.58 12.30 13.09
N VAL A 201 -19.01 11.76 14.17
CA VAL A 201 -17.89 10.82 14.09
C VAL A 201 -18.40 9.47 14.56
N LEU A 202 -18.16 8.47 13.72
CA LEU A 202 -18.56 7.09 13.91
C LEU A 202 -17.34 6.28 14.27
N SER A 203 -17.52 5.29 15.15
CA SER A 203 -16.58 4.21 15.39
C SER A 203 -17.14 2.94 14.78
N TYR A 204 -16.34 2.27 13.97
CA TYR A 204 -16.67 1.01 13.32
C TYR A 204 -15.70 -0.08 13.77
N GLY A 205 -16.18 -1.15 14.40
CA GLY A 205 -15.33 -2.29 14.80
C GLY A 205 -14.89 -3.09 13.58
N LEU A 206 -13.59 -3.18 13.31
CA LEU A 206 -13.08 -3.85 12.09
C LEU A 206 -13.31 -5.37 12.10
N ARG A 207 -13.50 -5.97 13.28
CA ARG A 207 -13.80 -7.40 13.44
C ARG A 207 -15.29 -7.66 13.67
N SER A 208 -15.92 -6.90 14.57
CA SER A 208 -17.33 -7.06 14.91
C SER A 208 -18.31 -6.48 13.89
N GLY A 209 -17.88 -5.52 13.07
CA GLY A 209 -18.77 -4.71 12.24
C GLY A 209 -19.71 -3.80 13.05
N HIS A 210 -19.46 -3.63 14.35
CA HIS A 210 -20.31 -2.83 15.22
C HIS A 210 -20.12 -1.33 14.95
N GLU A 211 -21.22 -0.61 14.79
CA GLU A 211 -21.25 0.84 14.56
C GLU A 211 -21.71 1.60 15.81
N GLU A 212 -20.93 2.60 16.22
CA GLU A 212 -21.20 3.44 17.38
C GLU A 212 -20.97 4.92 17.04
N VAL A 213 -21.87 5.82 17.43
CA VAL A 213 -21.67 7.27 17.29
C VAL A 213 -20.87 7.77 18.49
N VAL A 214 -19.63 8.23 18.28
CA VAL A 214 -18.75 8.70 19.37
C VAL A 214 -18.78 10.20 19.59
N LEU A 215 -19.13 10.96 18.55
CA LEU A 215 -19.28 12.41 18.60
C LEU A 215 -20.43 12.81 17.68
N ALA A 216 -21.31 13.67 18.18
CA ALA A 216 -22.25 14.41 17.37
C ALA A 216 -22.05 15.92 17.64
N THR A 217 -21.96 16.69 16.55
CA THR A 217 -21.93 18.14 16.57
C THR A 217 -23.31 18.72 16.22
N GLU A 218 -23.42 20.04 16.16
CA GLU A 218 -24.62 20.69 15.64
C GLU A 218 -24.86 20.30 14.17
N LYS A 219 -26.13 20.25 13.74
CA LYS A 219 -26.53 19.67 12.44
C LYS A 219 -25.88 20.33 11.21
N ASP A 220 -25.51 21.61 11.31
CA ASP A 220 -24.91 22.37 10.20
C ASP A 220 -23.38 22.38 10.24
N ARG A 221 -22.76 21.70 11.21
CA ARG A 221 -21.30 21.61 11.32
C ARG A 221 -20.78 20.39 10.59
N VAL A 222 -19.75 20.59 9.79
CA VAL A 222 -19.04 19.50 9.10
C VAL A 222 -17.74 19.21 9.83
N VAL A 223 -17.61 17.96 10.27
CA VAL A 223 -16.36 17.38 10.75
C VAL A 223 -15.57 16.97 9.50
N PHE A 224 -14.46 17.67 9.25
CA PHE A 224 -13.69 17.49 8.01
C PHE A 224 -12.53 16.53 8.20
N SER A 225 -11.33 17.02 8.55
CA SER A 225 -10.21 16.18 8.95
C SER A 225 -10.30 15.84 10.44
N LEU A 226 -9.89 14.63 10.83
CA LEU A 226 -9.89 14.18 12.23
C LEU A 226 -8.62 13.37 12.52
N ASP A 227 -8.16 13.44 13.77
CA ASP A 227 -7.16 12.52 14.30
C ASP A 227 -7.35 12.32 15.82
N TYR A 228 -6.64 11.36 16.41
CA TYR A 228 -6.87 10.88 17.76
C TYR A 228 -5.62 10.87 18.63
N ASP A 229 -5.75 11.40 19.84
CA ASP A 229 -4.75 11.26 20.89
C ASP A 229 -4.97 9.98 21.70
N LEU A 230 -4.06 9.02 21.54
CA LEU A 230 -4.05 7.73 22.22
C LEU A 230 -3.85 7.84 23.75
N VAL A 231 -3.24 8.93 24.24
CA VAL A 231 -2.87 9.07 25.66
C VAL A 231 -4.04 9.64 26.46
N GLU A 232 -4.59 10.80 26.06
CA GLU A 232 -5.72 11.44 26.77
C GLU A 232 -7.08 11.04 26.20
N ARG A 233 -7.12 10.18 25.18
CA ARG A 233 -8.33 9.68 24.54
C ARG A 233 -9.21 10.80 23.98
N LYS A 234 -8.58 11.78 23.33
CA LYS A 234 -9.24 12.94 22.71
C LYS A 234 -9.29 12.80 21.20
N VAL A 235 -10.45 13.06 20.61
CA VAL A 235 -10.61 13.22 19.16
C VAL A 235 -10.45 14.70 18.85
N PHE A 236 -9.57 15.02 17.91
CA PHE A 236 -9.41 16.35 17.33
C PHE A 236 -10.03 16.38 15.95
N TRP A 237 -10.63 17.51 15.57
CA TRP A 237 -11.15 17.68 14.23
C TRP A 237 -11.12 19.12 13.76
N MET A 238 -11.11 19.28 12.43
CA MET A 238 -11.27 20.57 11.77
C MET A 238 -12.77 20.87 11.54
N ASP A 239 -13.25 21.98 12.10
CA ASP A 239 -14.61 22.49 11.95
C ASP A 239 -14.61 23.60 10.90
N LEU A 240 -15.06 23.28 9.68
CA LEU A 240 -15.03 24.21 8.55
C LEU A 240 -16.01 25.38 8.68
N ALA A 241 -17.08 25.23 9.46
CA ALA A 241 -18.08 26.29 9.63
C ALA A 241 -17.56 27.41 10.55
N THR A 242 -16.69 27.06 11.50
CA THR A 242 -16.12 28.01 12.46
C THR A 242 -14.65 28.29 12.26
N GLU A 243 -14.04 27.69 11.23
CA GLU A 243 -12.61 27.77 10.93
C GLU A 243 -11.76 27.53 12.19
N SER A 244 -12.02 26.41 12.86
CA SER A 244 -11.36 26.10 14.13
C SER A 244 -11.03 24.62 14.28
N ILE A 245 -9.89 24.34 14.93
CA ILE A 245 -9.52 22.99 15.35
C ILE A 245 -10.11 22.77 16.74
N ARG A 246 -10.92 21.73 16.88
CA ARG A 246 -11.70 21.42 18.08
C ARG A 246 -11.36 20.05 18.62
N TRP A 247 -11.73 19.81 19.87
CA TRP A 247 -11.47 18.53 20.52
C TRP A 247 -12.62 18.09 21.42
N GLN A 248 -12.73 16.79 21.61
CA GLN A 248 -13.60 16.15 22.58
C GLN A 248 -12.84 15.02 23.28
N ASP A 249 -12.90 15.01 24.60
CA ASP A 249 -12.49 13.87 25.42
C ASP A 249 -13.57 12.79 25.37
N LEU A 250 -13.22 11.59 24.91
CA LEU A 250 -14.18 10.48 24.75
C LEU A 250 -14.61 9.85 26.09
N ASN A 251 -13.86 10.04 27.17
CA ASN A 251 -14.24 9.55 28.49
C ASN A 251 -15.18 10.51 29.22
N SER A 252 -14.85 11.81 29.22
CA SER A 252 -15.61 12.82 29.97
C SER A 252 -16.68 13.52 29.13
N GLY A 253 -16.64 13.40 27.81
CA GLY A 253 -17.50 14.15 26.88
C GLY A 253 -17.20 15.65 26.83
N LYS A 254 -16.16 16.12 27.52
CA LYS A 254 -15.77 17.53 27.55
C LYS A 254 -15.28 17.95 26.17
N LYS A 255 -15.81 19.07 25.68
CA LYS A 255 -15.46 19.67 24.39
C LYS A 255 -14.66 20.96 24.59
N GLY A 256 -13.82 21.29 23.63
CA GLY A 256 -13.08 22.55 23.60
C GLY A 256 -12.63 22.95 22.20
N THR A 257 -12.06 24.15 22.12
CA THR A 257 -11.42 24.66 20.90
C THR A 257 -9.93 24.82 21.18
N LEU A 258 -9.11 24.26 20.30
CA LEU A 258 -7.66 24.34 20.36
C LEU A 258 -7.18 25.64 19.69
N VAL A 259 -7.59 25.86 18.45
CA VAL A 259 -7.19 27.03 17.63
C VAL A 259 -8.41 27.56 16.87
N LYS A 260 -8.53 28.88 16.70
CA LYS A 260 -9.54 29.55 15.88
C LYS A 260 -8.91 30.36 14.75
N GLY A 261 -9.68 30.59 13.69
CA GLY A 261 -9.27 31.40 12.54
C GLY A 261 -8.22 30.68 11.69
N VAL A 262 -8.32 29.36 11.60
CA VAL A 262 -7.41 28.52 10.81
C VAL A 262 -8.23 27.65 9.87
N ARG A 263 -7.70 27.40 8.68
CA ARG A 263 -8.21 26.41 7.75
C ARG A 263 -7.18 25.31 7.62
N SER A 264 -7.62 24.08 7.41
CA SER A 264 -6.74 22.95 7.26
C SER A 264 -7.33 21.91 6.33
N ASP A 265 -6.47 21.36 5.48
CA ASP A 265 -6.79 20.23 4.62
C ASP A 265 -6.61 18.89 5.37
N CYS A 266 -5.59 18.80 6.21
CA CYS A 266 -5.31 17.64 7.05
C CYS A 266 -4.74 18.04 8.43
N ILE A 267 -5.16 17.33 9.48
CA ILE A 267 -4.57 17.40 10.81
C ILE A 267 -3.90 16.07 11.15
N ALA A 268 -2.83 16.11 11.92
CA ALA A 268 -2.15 14.93 12.43
C ALA A 268 -1.65 15.15 13.88
N VAL A 269 -1.85 14.17 14.74
CA VAL A 269 -1.56 14.22 16.17
C VAL A 269 -0.28 13.46 16.48
N ASP A 270 0.67 14.16 17.06
CA ASP A 270 1.83 13.56 17.70
C ASP A 270 1.48 13.20 19.15
N TRP A 271 0.99 11.97 19.34
CA TRP A 271 0.65 11.46 20.67
C TRP A 271 1.86 11.33 21.60
N LEU A 272 3.08 11.25 21.04
CA LEU A 272 4.32 11.08 21.80
C LEU A 272 4.85 12.43 22.26
N GLY A 273 5.15 13.35 21.34
CA GLY A 273 5.65 14.70 21.62
C GLY A 273 4.57 15.69 22.10
N ARG A 274 3.30 15.27 22.10
CA ARG A 274 2.14 16.04 22.59
C ARG A 274 1.85 17.30 21.76
N ASN A 275 2.02 17.19 20.45
CA ASN A 275 1.78 18.29 19.49
C ASN A 275 0.69 17.89 18.48
N LEU A 276 0.03 18.90 17.90
CA LEU A 276 -0.87 18.74 16.75
C LEU A 276 -0.31 19.53 15.59
N TYR A 277 -0.20 18.87 14.44
CA TYR A 277 0.26 19.42 13.18
C TYR A 277 -0.90 19.56 12.22
N TRP A 278 -0.84 20.54 11.32
CA TRP A 278 -1.78 20.65 10.23
C TRP A 278 -1.18 21.31 9.00
N THR A 279 -1.75 20.97 7.85
CA THR A 279 -1.42 21.58 6.56
C THR A 279 -2.39 22.72 6.26
N ASP A 280 -1.87 23.83 5.74
CA ASP A 280 -2.64 24.87 5.06
C ASP A 280 -2.23 24.88 3.59
N GLY A 281 -3.02 24.22 2.74
CA GLY A 281 -2.76 24.10 1.32
C GLY A 281 -2.84 25.43 0.57
N ALA A 282 -3.61 26.39 1.08
CA ALA A 282 -3.76 27.71 0.45
C ALA A 282 -2.58 28.63 0.77
N ALA A 283 -2.07 28.55 2.00
CA ALA A 283 -0.89 29.31 2.42
C ALA A 283 0.43 28.64 2.04
N GLY A 284 0.44 27.34 1.73
CA GLY A 284 1.67 26.60 1.42
C GLY A 284 2.51 26.34 2.68
N GLN A 285 1.86 26.03 3.81
CA GLN A 285 2.50 25.96 5.11
C GLN A 285 2.14 24.69 5.89
N VAL A 286 3.06 24.27 6.77
CA VAL A 286 2.78 23.29 7.83
C VAL A 286 2.96 23.97 9.18
N LEU A 287 1.94 23.87 10.02
CA LEU A 287 1.88 24.53 11.31
C LEU A 287 1.74 23.50 12.43
N ALA A 288 2.14 23.88 13.64
CA ALA A 288 2.00 23.05 14.83
C ALA A 288 1.64 23.84 16.09
N THR A 289 0.96 23.16 17.01
CA THR A 289 0.64 23.65 18.36
C THR A 289 0.72 22.52 19.38
N ARG A 290 0.77 22.86 20.68
CA ARG A 290 0.71 21.86 21.75
C ARG A 290 -0.71 21.33 21.92
N LEU A 291 -0.88 20.03 22.15
CA LEU A 291 -2.20 19.43 22.43
C LEU A 291 -2.87 19.97 23.70
N GLY A 292 -2.05 20.39 24.68
CA GLY A 292 -2.52 20.98 25.93
C GLY A 292 -2.83 22.48 25.85
N ALA A 293 -2.58 23.12 24.70
CA ALA A 293 -2.91 24.53 24.52
C ALA A 293 -4.43 24.72 24.67
N THR A 294 -4.84 25.84 25.26
CA THR A 294 -6.25 26.21 25.34
C THR A 294 -6.41 27.56 24.68
N TRP A 295 -7.42 27.70 23.82
CA TRP A 295 -7.69 29.00 23.20
C TRP A 295 -8.02 30.06 24.27
N GLN A 296 -7.09 30.99 24.49
CA GLN A 296 -7.26 32.13 25.41
C GLN A 296 -7.50 33.46 24.66
N GLY A 297 -7.77 33.40 23.35
CA GLY A 297 -7.96 34.59 22.50
C GLY A 297 -6.74 34.95 21.65
N ILE A 298 -5.58 34.33 21.91
CA ILE A 298 -4.35 34.49 21.11
C ILE A 298 -4.02 33.13 20.48
N PRO A 299 -3.75 33.06 19.17
CA PRO A 299 -3.28 31.84 18.54
C PRO A 299 -1.88 31.47 19.04
N GLU A 300 -1.78 30.36 19.75
CA GLU A 300 -0.50 29.76 20.17
C GLU A 300 -0.12 28.64 19.20
N TYR A 301 0.37 29.01 18.01
CA TYR A 301 0.91 28.07 17.06
C TYR A 301 2.17 28.61 16.39
N THR A 302 2.94 27.71 15.81
CA THR A 302 4.19 28.02 15.12
C THR A 302 4.14 27.45 13.71
N VAL A 303 4.65 28.20 12.75
CA VAL A 303 4.88 27.70 11.40
C VAL A 303 6.14 26.83 11.46
N VAL A 304 5.97 25.53 11.23
CA VAL A 304 7.07 24.55 11.25
C VAL A 304 7.81 24.58 9.92
N MET A 305 7.05 24.71 8.83
CA MET A 305 7.60 24.86 7.49
C MET A 305 6.90 25.99 6.77
N ASP A 306 7.72 26.91 6.26
CA ASP A 306 7.36 28.03 5.42
C ASP A 306 8.39 28.08 4.28
N GLY A 307 7.93 27.97 3.04
CA GLY A 307 8.84 27.83 1.90
C GLY A 307 8.13 27.68 0.57
N ASP A 308 6.92 28.24 0.46
CA ASP A 308 6.04 28.10 -0.70
C ASP A 308 5.80 26.62 -1.07
N LEU A 309 5.38 25.81 -0.08
CA LEU A 309 4.99 24.42 -0.33
C LEU A 309 3.88 24.38 -1.39
N ASP A 310 3.96 23.43 -2.32
CA ASP A 310 3.11 23.42 -3.51
C ASP A 310 1.74 22.77 -3.23
N GLN A 311 0.91 23.51 -2.50
CA GLN A 311 -0.38 23.06 -1.97
C GLN A 311 -0.25 21.76 -1.16
N PRO A 312 0.34 21.80 0.04
CA PRO A 312 0.42 20.65 0.92
C PRO A 312 -1.00 20.20 1.32
N HIS A 313 -1.30 18.92 1.16
CA HIS A 313 -2.65 18.39 1.36
C HIS A 313 -2.71 17.39 2.53
N SER A 314 -2.40 16.12 2.31
CA SER A 314 -2.46 15.08 3.34
C SER A 314 -1.16 15.04 4.13
N LEU A 315 -1.25 14.85 5.45
CA LEU A 315 -0.12 14.80 6.38
C LEU A 315 -0.23 13.57 7.26
N VAL A 316 0.85 12.82 7.40
CA VAL A 316 0.98 11.66 8.30
C VAL A 316 2.29 11.74 9.05
N LEU A 317 2.28 11.31 10.31
CA LEU A 317 3.42 11.42 11.23
C LEU A 317 3.96 10.04 11.59
N GLN A 318 5.28 9.97 11.80
CA GLN A 318 5.95 8.83 12.43
C GLN A 318 6.67 9.32 13.71
N PRO A 319 5.94 9.47 14.84
CA PRO A 319 6.48 10.11 16.03
C PRO A 319 7.75 9.48 16.60
N LEU A 320 7.90 8.16 16.45
CA LEU A 320 9.08 7.44 16.95
C LEU A 320 10.36 7.71 16.16
N ALA A 321 10.22 8.00 14.87
CA ALA A 321 11.35 8.38 14.02
C ALA A 321 11.53 9.90 13.98
N GLY A 322 10.62 10.68 14.58
CA GLY A 322 10.64 12.14 14.47
C GLY A 322 10.43 12.62 13.03
N LEU A 323 9.76 11.86 12.18
CA LEU A 323 9.54 12.16 10.77
C LEU A 323 8.07 12.50 10.47
N MET A 324 7.85 13.34 9.48
CA MET A 324 6.56 13.62 8.90
C MET A 324 6.59 13.50 7.38
N TYR A 325 5.47 13.06 6.82
CA TYR A 325 5.29 12.89 5.39
C TYR A 325 4.05 13.64 4.94
N TRP A 326 4.16 14.36 3.83
CA TRP A 326 3.01 15.05 3.25
C TRP A 326 2.97 14.93 1.74
N SER A 327 1.78 15.16 1.19
CA SER A 327 1.58 15.24 -0.24
C SER A 327 1.45 16.68 -0.72
N GLU A 328 2.07 16.99 -1.85
CA GLU A 328 1.86 18.23 -2.60
C GLU A 328 1.00 17.93 -3.82
N VAL A 329 -0.07 18.70 -4.01
CA VAL A 329 -1.06 18.48 -5.09
C VAL A 329 -1.18 19.67 -6.05
N GLY A 330 -0.32 20.68 -5.91
CA GLY A 330 -0.35 21.89 -6.72
C GLY A 330 0.24 21.69 -8.12
N SER A 331 1.24 22.50 -8.48
CA SER A 331 1.85 22.46 -9.83
C SER A 331 2.74 21.24 -10.02
N HIS A 332 3.45 20.83 -8.97
CA HIS A 332 4.35 19.70 -8.93
C HIS A 332 3.87 18.70 -7.89
N SER A 333 3.28 17.62 -8.37
CA SER A 333 2.76 16.55 -7.52
C SER A 333 3.88 15.71 -6.94
N ARG A 334 4.07 15.78 -5.62
CA ARG A 334 5.19 15.14 -4.92
C ARG A 334 4.75 14.54 -3.60
N LEU A 335 5.46 13.50 -3.18
CA LEU A 335 5.45 13.05 -1.78
C LEU A 335 6.75 13.53 -1.14
N MET A 336 6.61 14.16 0.00
CA MET A 336 7.67 14.86 0.71
C MET A 336 7.88 14.23 2.09
N GLU A 337 9.09 14.34 2.58
CA GLU A 337 9.52 13.88 3.90
C GLU A 337 10.33 14.99 4.58
N ALA A 338 10.17 15.12 5.89
CA ALA A 338 11.01 15.99 6.71
C ALA A 338 11.02 15.49 8.17
N GLY A 339 11.98 15.98 8.96
CA GLY A 339 11.88 15.92 10.41
C GLY A 339 10.63 16.66 10.89
N MET A 340 10.03 16.26 12.01
CA MET A 340 8.84 16.89 12.58
C MET A 340 9.09 18.31 13.12
N ASP A 341 10.34 18.77 13.11
CA ASP A 341 10.78 20.15 13.32
C ASP A 341 10.89 20.96 12.01
N GLY A 342 10.65 20.34 10.85
CA GLY A 342 10.76 20.93 9.52
C GLY A 342 12.16 20.83 8.89
N SER A 343 13.12 20.21 9.58
CA SER A 343 14.48 20.01 9.08
C SER A 343 14.60 18.85 8.09
N HIS A 344 15.74 18.72 7.42
CA HIS A 344 16.07 17.58 6.54
C HIS A 344 15.02 17.27 5.46
N GLN A 345 14.45 18.31 4.85
CA GLN A 345 13.44 18.13 3.80
C GLN A 345 14.00 17.35 2.61
N HIS A 346 13.27 16.32 2.21
CA HIS A 346 13.61 15.41 1.13
C HIS A 346 12.38 15.10 0.27
N VAL A 347 12.58 14.98 -1.04
CA VAL A 347 11.51 14.55 -1.96
C VAL A 347 11.52 13.02 -1.99
N LEU A 348 10.54 12.40 -1.33
CA LEU A 348 10.40 10.95 -1.30
C LEU A 348 10.04 10.40 -2.69
N LEU A 349 9.06 11.00 -3.36
CA LEU A 349 8.65 10.63 -4.71
C LEU A 349 8.27 11.87 -5.54
N ALA A 350 8.80 11.94 -6.76
CA ALA A 350 8.59 13.06 -7.68
C ALA A 350 7.89 12.68 -9.01
N GLN A 351 7.68 11.39 -9.26
CA GLN A 351 7.16 10.89 -10.54
C GLN A 351 6.02 9.90 -10.31
N GLY A 352 5.15 9.75 -11.32
CA GLY A 352 4.02 8.82 -11.25
C GLY A 352 2.90 9.29 -10.32
N LEU A 353 2.87 10.58 -9.98
CA LEU A 353 1.89 11.22 -9.10
C LEU A 353 1.03 12.21 -9.90
N GLY A 354 -0.25 12.20 -9.63
CA GLY A 354 -1.24 13.16 -10.08
C GLY A 354 -1.71 14.02 -8.92
N TRP A 355 -2.72 13.60 -8.17
CA TRP A 355 -3.18 14.29 -6.97
C TRP A 355 -3.27 13.30 -5.80
N PRO A 356 -2.16 13.02 -5.11
CA PRO A 356 -2.15 12.17 -3.91
C PRO A 356 -2.87 12.87 -2.75
N THR A 357 -4.20 12.72 -2.68
CA THR A 357 -5.04 13.45 -1.71
C THR A 357 -5.16 12.76 -0.36
N ALA A 358 -4.83 11.46 -0.27
CA ALA A 358 -4.90 10.70 0.97
C ALA A 358 -3.64 9.87 1.17
N LEU A 359 -3.03 9.97 2.35
CA LEU A 359 -1.84 9.20 2.75
C LEU A 359 -2.14 8.29 3.94
N ALA A 360 -1.43 7.17 4.02
CA ALA A 360 -1.41 6.28 5.18
C ALA A 360 -0.04 5.62 5.33
N LEU A 361 0.40 5.41 6.57
CA LEU A 361 1.64 4.70 6.87
C LEU A 361 1.33 3.27 7.33
N ASP A 362 2.09 2.32 6.79
CA ASP A 362 2.16 0.94 7.27
C ASP A 362 3.51 0.75 7.95
N LEU A 363 3.59 1.15 9.22
CA LEU A 363 4.82 1.11 10.01
C LEU A 363 5.43 -0.31 10.10
N PRO A 364 4.66 -1.41 10.22
CA PRO A 364 5.23 -2.75 10.22
C PRO A 364 6.05 -3.12 8.98
N THR A 365 5.60 -2.67 7.80
CA THR A 365 6.29 -2.95 6.52
C THR A 365 7.14 -1.78 6.04
N GLN A 366 7.21 -0.68 6.82
CA GLN A 366 7.88 0.57 6.46
C GLN A 366 7.45 1.06 5.06
N ARG A 367 6.13 1.11 4.83
CA ARG A 367 5.55 1.61 3.57
C ARG A 367 4.67 2.83 3.79
N ILE A 368 4.69 3.72 2.79
CA ILE A 368 3.67 4.76 2.60
C ILE A 368 2.71 4.31 1.51
N PHE A 369 1.42 4.51 1.76
CA PHE A 369 0.34 4.35 0.79
C PHE A 369 -0.24 5.71 0.44
N TRP A 370 -0.56 5.92 -0.83
CA TRP A 370 -1.28 7.09 -1.29
C TRP A 370 -2.43 6.72 -2.19
N LEU A 371 -3.51 7.49 -2.13
CA LEU A 371 -4.58 7.43 -3.11
C LEU A 371 -4.56 8.69 -3.97
N ASP A 372 -4.56 8.48 -5.28
CA ASP A 372 -4.43 9.53 -6.27
C ASP A 372 -5.80 9.85 -6.90
N GLU A 373 -6.33 11.03 -6.64
CA GLU A 373 -7.63 11.46 -7.18
C GLU A 373 -7.58 11.68 -8.70
N LYS A 374 -6.46 12.17 -9.24
CA LYS A 374 -6.31 12.48 -10.67
C LYS A 374 -6.10 11.23 -11.51
N LEU A 375 -5.31 10.28 -11.00
CA LEU A 375 -4.99 9.04 -11.69
C LEU A 375 -5.97 7.90 -11.40
N GLY A 376 -6.78 8.01 -10.33
CA GLY A 376 -7.69 6.93 -9.93
C GLY A 376 -6.93 5.67 -9.54
N SER A 377 -5.88 5.83 -8.73
CA SER A 377 -4.98 4.73 -8.36
C SER A 377 -4.64 4.75 -6.87
N VAL A 378 -4.19 3.60 -6.39
CA VAL A 378 -3.57 3.43 -5.09
C VAL A 378 -2.11 3.13 -5.34
N GLY A 379 -1.23 3.98 -4.85
CA GLY A 379 0.20 3.72 -4.88
C GLY A 379 0.73 3.31 -3.51
N SER A 380 1.88 2.64 -3.52
CA SER A 380 2.65 2.35 -2.33
C SER A 380 4.14 2.37 -2.63
N ALA A 381 4.95 2.75 -1.66
CA ALA A 381 6.41 2.73 -1.74
C ALA A 381 6.98 2.45 -0.35
N HIS A 382 8.21 1.97 -0.30
CA HIS A 382 8.97 1.98 0.95
C HIS A 382 9.21 3.43 1.40
N LEU A 383 9.45 3.63 2.70
CA LEU A 383 9.75 4.95 3.26
C LEU A 383 11.11 5.52 2.80
N ASP A 384 11.95 4.73 2.12
CA ASP A 384 13.16 5.20 1.44
C ASP A 384 12.92 5.63 -0.02
N GLY A 385 11.67 5.55 -0.50
CA GLY A 385 11.26 5.86 -1.87
C GLY A 385 11.43 4.70 -2.87
N SER A 386 11.93 3.56 -2.43
CA SER A 386 12.12 2.37 -3.27
C SER A 386 10.83 1.53 -3.41
N SER A 387 10.89 0.49 -4.25
CA SER A 387 9.82 -0.51 -4.38
C SER A 387 8.43 0.06 -4.64
N VAL A 388 8.36 1.06 -5.53
CA VAL A 388 7.12 1.73 -5.94
C VAL A 388 6.20 0.74 -6.64
N LYS A 389 4.97 0.60 -6.14
CA LYS A 389 3.90 -0.22 -6.72
C LYS A 389 2.66 0.64 -6.89
N VAL A 390 2.06 0.65 -8.08
CA VAL A 390 0.83 1.40 -8.37
C VAL A 390 -0.24 0.44 -8.84
N LEU A 391 -1.36 0.43 -8.13
CA LEU A 391 -2.56 -0.32 -8.43
C LEU A 391 -3.60 0.65 -9.00
N LYS A 392 -3.91 0.52 -10.29
CA LYS A 392 -4.99 1.30 -10.91
C LYS A 392 -6.33 0.71 -10.50
N LEU A 393 -7.12 1.48 -9.76
CA LEU A 393 -8.42 1.06 -9.25
C LEU A 393 -9.48 2.04 -9.74
N ARG A 394 -10.22 1.67 -10.80
CA ARG A 394 -11.24 2.51 -11.47
C ARG A 394 -12.30 3.13 -10.53
N TRP A 395 -12.42 2.58 -9.33
CA TRP A 395 -13.41 2.96 -8.33
C TRP A 395 -12.92 4.04 -7.36
N VAL A 396 -11.64 4.35 -7.36
CA VAL A 396 -11.04 5.49 -6.66
C VAL A 396 -11.30 6.73 -7.50
N ARG A 397 -12.18 7.62 -7.02
CA ARG A 397 -12.66 8.78 -7.79
C ARG A 397 -12.51 10.11 -7.08
N SER A 398 -12.57 10.11 -5.75
CA SER A 398 -12.34 11.27 -4.89
C SER A 398 -12.01 10.79 -3.46
N PRO A 399 -10.87 10.11 -3.29
CA PRO A 399 -10.39 9.70 -1.98
C PRO A 399 -10.05 10.93 -1.13
N PHE A 400 -10.39 10.90 0.16
CA PHE A 400 -10.09 12.00 1.09
C PHE A 400 -9.09 11.63 2.18
N ALA A 401 -9.33 10.53 2.88
CA ALA A 401 -8.44 10.02 3.92
C ALA A 401 -8.24 8.52 3.75
N ALA A 402 -7.10 8.03 4.21
CA ALA A 402 -6.69 6.65 4.11
C ALA A 402 -6.14 6.16 5.45
N ALA A 403 -6.29 4.86 5.72
CA ALA A 403 -5.60 4.22 6.82
C ALA A 403 -5.30 2.76 6.47
N VAL A 404 -4.26 2.21 7.09
CA VAL A 404 -3.87 0.80 6.93
C VAL A 404 -4.03 0.11 8.27
N CYS A 405 -4.59 -1.09 8.24
CA CYS A 405 -4.60 -1.98 9.39
C CYS A 405 -4.45 -3.43 8.91
N GLU A 406 -3.50 -4.15 9.49
CA GLU A 406 -3.17 -5.54 9.12
C GLU A 406 -2.91 -5.66 7.60
N GLY A 407 -3.65 -6.52 6.89
CA GLY A 407 -3.55 -6.72 5.43
C GLY A 407 -4.45 -5.81 4.60
N GLN A 408 -5.14 -4.85 5.20
CA GLN A 408 -6.21 -4.09 4.55
C GLN A 408 -5.87 -2.59 4.48
N LEU A 409 -6.22 -1.99 3.35
CA LEU A 409 -6.22 -0.55 3.12
C LEU A 409 -7.65 -0.04 3.14
N TYR A 410 -7.90 1.00 3.90
CA TYR A 410 -9.20 1.64 4.09
C TYR A 410 -9.16 3.08 3.56
N TRP A 411 -10.22 3.54 2.92
CA TRP A 411 -10.31 4.95 2.52
C TRP A 411 -11.75 5.47 2.49
N SER A 412 -11.88 6.78 2.66
CA SER A 412 -13.13 7.52 2.49
C SER A 412 -13.26 8.02 1.06
N GLU A 413 -14.39 7.71 0.41
CA GLU A 413 -14.66 8.07 -0.99
C GLU A 413 -15.83 9.06 -1.10
N ARG A 414 -15.50 10.32 -1.41
CA ARG A 414 -16.45 11.45 -1.38
C ARG A 414 -17.47 11.40 -2.52
N LYS A 415 -17.18 10.77 -3.66
CA LYS A 415 -18.14 10.65 -4.78
C LYS A 415 -19.03 9.41 -4.66
N ALA A 416 -18.62 8.41 -3.87
CA ALA A 416 -19.42 7.20 -3.61
C ALA A 416 -20.23 7.26 -2.30
N TRP A 417 -19.93 8.24 -1.44
CA TRP A 417 -20.53 8.40 -0.11
C TRP A 417 -20.35 7.14 0.75
N SER A 418 -19.15 6.58 0.69
CA SER A 418 -18.85 5.35 1.39
C SER A 418 -17.40 5.25 1.83
N VAL A 419 -17.19 4.44 2.87
CA VAL A 419 -15.86 3.95 3.25
C VAL A 419 -15.67 2.57 2.61
N GLN A 420 -14.52 2.39 1.98
CA GLN A 420 -14.20 1.17 1.23
C GLN A 420 -12.91 0.56 1.79
N GLN A 421 -12.75 -0.76 1.59
CA GLN A 421 -11.50 -1.46 1.88
C GLN A 421 -11.09 -2.36 0.72
N VAL A 422 -9.78 -2.60 0.60
CA VAL A 422 -9.15 -3.58 -0.30
C VAL A 422 -7.95 -4.22 0.38
N HIS A 423 -7.53 -5.39 -0.12
CA HIS A 423 -6.28 -6.00 0.30
C HIS A 423 -5.09 -5.13 -0.15
N LYS A 424 -4.24 -4.71 0.79
CA LYS A 424 -3.21 -3.68 0.55
C LYS A 424 -2.18 -4.05 -0.52
N ALA A 425 -1.85 -5.34 -0.65
CA ALA A 425 -0.80 -5.79 -1.58
C ALA A 425 -1.33 -6.16 -2.98
N SER A 426 -2.60 -6.56 -3.09
CA SER A 426 -3.16 -7.06 -4.36
C SER A 426 -4.24 -6.16 -4.95
N GLY A 427 -4.81 -5.24 -4.18
CA GLY A 427 -5.95 -4.42 -4.59
C GLY A 427 -7.26 -5.21 -4.75
N LYS A 428 -7.25 -6.52 -4.45
CA LYS A 428 -8.41 -7.41 -4.58
C LYS A 428 -9.28 -7.36 -3.32
N ASN A 429 -10.40 -8.10 -3.35
CA ASN A 429 -11.36 -8.23 -2.25
C ASN A 429 -11.93 -6.89 -1.79
N ARG A 430 -12.33 -6.04 -2.75
CA ARG A 430 -13.01 -4.80 -2.42
C ARG A 430 -14.31 -5.07 -1.69
N THR A 431 -14.51 -4.36 -0.58
CA THR A 431 -15.81 -4.29 0.08
C THR A 431 -16.15 -2.87 0.50
N VAL A 432 -17.44 -2.54 0.50
CA VAL A 432 -17.96 -1.29 1.06
C VAL A 432 -18.30 -1.54 2.53
N LEU A 433 -17.63 -0.83 3.45
CA LEU A 433 -17.80 -1.03 4.89
C LEU A 433 -18.94 -0.19 5.46
N LEU A 434 -18.97 1.09 5.09
CA LEU A 434 -19.91 2.06 5.63
C LEU A 434 -20.52 2.85 4.48
N LYS A 435 -21.84 2.97 4.47
CA LYS A 435 -22.58 3.82 3.53
C LYS A 435 -23.72 4.50 4.27
N ARG A 436 -23.51 5.76 4.66
CA ARG A 436 -24.49 6.59 5.36
C ARG A 436 -24.87 7.81 4.53
N HIS A 437 -25.89 8.54 4.99
CA HIS A 437 -26.27 9.79 4.36
C HIS A 437 -25.18 10.85 4.59
N GLY A 438 -24.51 11.28 3.52
CA GLY A 438 -23.48 12.31 3.55
C GLY A 438 -22.08 11.82 3.18
N GLN A 439 -21.19 12.77 2.88
CA GLN A 439 -19.83 12.46 2.46
C GLN A 439 -18.94 12.10 3.66
N PRO A 440 -18.26 10.93 3.61
CA PRO A 440 -17.23 10.62 4.57
C PRO A 440 -15.97 11.46 4.28
N HIS A 441 -15.37 12.00 5.33
CA HIS A 441 -14.13 12.79 5.27
C HIS A 441 -13.02 12.08 6.04
N GLY A 442 -12.55 12.64 7.17
CA GLY A 442 -11.47 12.11 7.98
C GLY A 442 -11.70 10.65 8.38
N LEU A 443 -10.62 9.88 8.36
CA LEU A 443 -10.61 8.44 8.62
C LEU A 443 -9.33 8.10 9.35
N GLN A 444 -9.43 7.42 10.49
CA GLN A 444 -8.27 7.05 11.31
C GLN A 444 -8.49 5.70 12.00
N VAL A 445 -7.45 4.87 12.05
CA VAL A 445 -7.49 3.58 12.77
C VAL A 445 -7.13 3.80 14.23
N LEU A 446 -7.97 3.29 15.13
CA LEU A 446 -7.72 3.19 16.55
C LEU A 446 -7.25 1.77 16.89
N PRO A 447 -6.02 1.60 17.39
CA PRO A 447 -5.60 0.33 17.96
C PRO A 447 -6.41 0.05 19.23
N GLY A 448 -6.85 -1.21 19.41
CA GLY A 448 -7.76 -1.62 20.47
C GLY A 448 -7.22 -1.43 21.89
N GLU A 449 -5.89 -1.54 22.09
CA GLU A 449 -5.23 -1.14 23.34
C GLU A 449 -3.88 -0.48 23.04
N PRO A 450 -3.70 0.79 23.41
CA PRO A 450 -2.41 1.46 23.23
C PRO A 450 -1.44 1.16 24.38
N GLN A 451 -1.83 0.43 25.44
CA GLN A 451 -1.00 0.29 26.65
C GLN A 451 0.30 -0.49 26.41
N THR A 452 0.28 -1.56 25.62
CA THR A 452 1.50 -2.33 25.30
C THR A 452 2.46 -1.51 24.43
N LEU A 453 1.91 -0.74 23.48
CA LEU A 453 2.69 0.15 22.61
C LEU A 453 3.24 1.35 23.41
N LEU A 454 2.41 2.01 24.22
CA LEU A 454 2.78 3.13 25.09
C LEU A 454 3.78 2.71 26.17
N ALA A 455 3.67 1.51 26.73
CA ALA A 455 4.58 1.01 27.77
C ALA A 455 5.98 0.71 27.23
N VAL A 456 6.09 0.18 26.00
CA VAL A 456 7.39 -0.03 25.33
C VAL A 456 8.06 1.30 25.00
N LEU A 457 7.27 2.35 24.76
CA LEU A 457 7.73 3.64 24.22
C LEU A 457 7.82 4.76 25.26
N ALA A 458 7.42 4.51 26.52
CA ALA A 458 7.39 5.50 27.62
C ALA A 458 8.77 6.02 28.07
N GLY A 459 9.86 5.64 27.40
CA GLY A 459 11.24 6.03 27.73
C GLY A 459 12.05 6.70 26.62
N THR A 460 11.55 6.75 25.38
CA THR A 460 12.36 7.21 24.22
C THR A 460 12.15 8.68 23.86
N ASN A 461 11.13 9.35 24.42
CA ASN A 461 10.82 10.72 24.08
C ASN A 461 11.54 11.75 24.97
N GLY A 462 12.53 12.45 24.40
CA GLY A 462 13.24 13.56 25.04
C GLY A 462 12.35 14.75 25.42
N CYS A 463 11.22 14.94 24.72
CA CYS A 463 10.26 16.01 24.99
C CYS A 463 9.31 15.71 26.17
N ALA A 464 9.17 14.45 26.57
CA ALA A 464 8.19 14.06 27.60
C ALA A 464 8.52 14.63 29.00
N LYS A 465 9.80 14.87 29.30
CA LYS A 465 10.24 15.46 30.57
C LYS A 465 10.46 16.96 30.41
N SER A 466 9.66 17.77 31.10
CA SER A 466 9.80 19.23 31.13
C SER A 466 9.89 19.88 29.73
N ASN A 467 9.14 19.36 28.75
CA ASN A 467 9.17 19.82 27.35
C ASN A 467 10.59 19.80 26.76
N GLY A 468 11.45 18.85 27.16
CA GLY A 468 12.85 18.78 26.73
C GLY A 468 13.72 19.97 27.17
N GLY A 469 13.23 20.82 28.08
CA GLY A 469 13.86 22.09 28.44
C GLY A 469 13.50 23.26 27.52
N CYS A 470 12.67 23.05 26.49
CA CYS A 470 12.24 24.09 25.56
C CYS A 470 11.16 24.99 26.17
N ALA A 471 11.22 26.29 25.88
CA ALA A 471 10.23 27.26 26.37
C ALA A 471 8.84 27.10 25.70
N GLN A 472 8.81 26.86 24.38
CA GLN A 472 7.58 26.93 23.56
C GLN A 472 7.14 25.59 22.96
N LEU A 473 7.95 24.96 22.12
CA LEU A 473 7.63 23.66 21.51
C LEU A 473 8.86 22.77 21.61
N CYS A 474 8.63 21.48 21.77
CA CYS A 474 9.65 20.45 21.64
C CYS A 474 9.19 19.53 20.52
N LEU A 475 9.90 19.62 19.38
CA LEU A 475 9.58 18.89 18.16
C LEU A 475 10.67 17.83 17.97
N PRO A 476 10.32 16.55 17.76
CA PRO A 476 11.30 15.50 17.54
C PRO A 476 11.96 15.66 16.15
N ASN A 477 13.20 15.18 16.05
CA ASN A 477 14.03 15.16 14.85
C ASN A 477 14.66 13.75 14.75
N PRO A 478 14.82 13.18 13.53
CA PRO A 478 15.39 11.85 13.27
C PRO A 478 16.77 11.55 13.88
#